data_AF-L8JDB0-F1
#
_entry.id   AF-L8JDB0-F1
#
_cell.length_a   1.000
_cell.length_b   1.000
_cell.length_c   1.000
_cell.angle_alpha   90.00
_cell.angle_beta   90.00
_cell.angle_gamma   90.00
#
_symmetry.space_group_name_H-M   'P 1'
#
loop_
_entity.id
_entity.type
_entity.pdbx_description
1 polymer ?
#
loop_
_entity_poly.entity_id
_entity_poly.type
_entity_poly.pdbx_seq_one_letter_code
_entity_poly.pdbx_strand_id
1 'polypeptide(L)' 'MAAVSKLLTKQHLVFSDVNSTPEIRRAAERAIDITRKAFEENQSYCDAQHALQDYKQDPGEGFRHKPGEINKFIHSNS' A
#
# COMPACT_ATOMS: atom_id res chain seq x y z
N MET A 1 -1.66 -19.26 -7.17
CA MET A 1 -1.82 -17.89 -6.63
C MET A 1 -0.73 -17.63 -5.58
N ALA A 2 -0.19 -16.42 -5.47
CA ALA A 2 0.76 -16.09 -4.41
C ALA A 2 0.01 -15.80 -3.11
N ALA A 3 0.54 -16.25 -1.96
CA ALA A 3 -0.06 -15.97 -0.66
C ALA A 3 -0.11 -14.46 -0.38
N VAL A 4 -1.17 -14.00 0.30
CA VAL A 4 -1.36 -12.60 0.71
C VAL A 4 -0.16 -12.03 1.46
N SER A 5 0.49 -12.83 2.31
CA SER A 5 1.72 -12.42 3.02
C SER A 5 2.85 -12.03 2.06
N LYS A 6 3.08 -12.82 1.01
CA LYS A 6 4.10 -12.52 -0.01
C LYS A 6 3.77 -11.26 -0.79
N LEU A 7 2.49 -11.03 -1.09
CA LEU A 7 2.04 -9.82 -1.78
C LEU A 7 2.19 -8.58 -0.90
N LEU A 8 1.81 -8.67 0.37
CA LEU A 8 2.00 -7.60 1.36
C LEU A 8 3.47 -7.26 1.57
N THR A 9 4.35 -8.25 1.67
CA THR A 9 5.80 -8.02 1.78
C THR A 9 6.31 -7.20 0.59
N LYS A 10 5.85 -7.47 -0.63
CA LYS A 10 6.23 -6.67 -1.81
C LYS A 10 5.80 -5.22 -1.68
N GLN A 11 4.59 -4.95 -1.22
CA GLN A 11 4.13 -3.56 -1.01
C GLN A 11 4.96 -2.86 0.07
N HIS A 12 5.29 -3.54 1.16
CA HIS A 12 6.16 -2.99 2.20
C HIS A 12 7.58 -2.66 1.68
N LEU A 13 8.13 -3.48 0.79
CA LEU A 13 9.41 -3.20 0.15
C LEU A 13 9.33 -1.95 -0.74
N VAL A 14 8.27 -1.81 -1.55
CA VAL A 14 8.07 -0.62 -2.40
C VAL A 14 7.88 0.64 -1.56
N PHE A 15 7.07 0.57 -0.50
CA PHE A 15 6.86 1.70 0.41
C PHE A 15 8.15 2.15 1.12
N SER A 16 9.02 1.19 1.46
CA SER A 16 10.28 1.45 2.17
C SER A 16 11.43 1.80 1.23
N ASP A 17 11.30 1.62 -0.08
CA ASP A 17 12.33 1.94 -1.05
C ASP A 17 12.48 3.45 -1.20
N VAL A 18 13.61 3.96 -0.72
CA VAL A 18 13.95 5.38 -0.80
C VAL A 18 14.17 5.87 -2.22
N ASN A 19 14.46 4.98 -3.18
CA ASN A 19 14.67 5.36 -4.57
C ASN A 19 13.35 5.44 -5.36
N SER A 20 12.27 4.89 -4.81
CA SER A 20 10.92 4.99 -5.40
C SER A 20 10.34 6.38 -5.22
N THR A 21 9.57 6.84 -6.21
CA THR A 21 8.94 8.17 -6.14
C THR A 21 7.88 8.23 -5.04
N PRO A 22 7.58 9.42 -4.48
CA PRO A 22 6.51 9.60 -3.50
C PRO A 22 5.15 9.01 -3.93
N GLU A 23 4.82 9.07 -5.21
CA GLU A 23 3.57 8.54 -5.76
C GLU A 23 3.54 7.02 -5.69
N ILE A 24 4.64 6.36 -6.07
CA ILE A 24 4.78 4.90 -6.04
C ILE A 24 4.71 4.41 -4.59
N ARG A 25 5.39 5.11 -3.68
CA ARG A 25 5.39 4.77 -2.26
C ARG A 25 4.00 4.92 -1.63
N ARG A 26 3.28 6.00 -1.94
CA ARG A 26 1.88 6.20 -1.51
C ARG A 26 0.93 5.15 -2.06
N ALA A 27 1.10 4.77 -3.33
CA ALA A 27 0.29 3.70 -3.91
C ALA A 27 0.48 2.37 -3.16
N ALA A 28 1.71 2.06 -2.75
CA ALA A 28 2.00 0.88 -1.95
C ALA A 28 1.42 0.98 -0.52
N GLU A 29 1.51 2.14 0.13
CA GLU A 29 0.88 2.39 1.44
C GLU A 29 -0.63 2.15 1.40
N ARG A 30 -1.32 2.72 0.40
CA ARG A 30 -2.77 2.52 0.21
C ARG A 30 -3.14 1.07 -0.03
N ALA A 31 -2.33 0.33 -0.80
CA ALA A 31 -2.53 -1.09 -1.00
C ALA A 31 -2.39 -1.89 0.31
N ILE A 32 -1.43 -1.52 1.17
CA ILE A 32 -1.27 -2.11 2.50
C ILE A 32 -2.49 -1.82 3.36
N ASP A 33 -2.93 -0.57 3.41
CA ASP A 33 -4.05 -0.14 4.25
C ASP A 33 -5.38 -0.79 3.85
N ILE A 34 -5.66 -0.89 2.54
CA ILE A 34 -6.88 -1.55 2.06
C ILE A 34 -6.89 -3.04 2.41
N THR A 35 -5.71 -3.68 2.36
CA THR A 35 -5.56 -5.09 2.71
C THR A 35 -5.78 -5.32 4.20
N ARG A 36 -5.20 -4.45 5.05
CA ARG A 36 -5.37 -4.49 6.50
C ARG A 36 -6.82 -4.27 6.89
N LYS A 37 -7.46 -3.26 6.32
CA LYS A 37 -8.88 -2.96 6.55
C LYS A 37 -9.78 -4.15 6.17
N ALA A 38 -9.56 -4.75 5.00
CA ALA A 38 -10.34 -5.91 4.57
C ALA A 38 -10.17 -7.10 5.52
N PHE A 39 -8.97 -7.30 6.07
CA PHE A 39 -8.75 -8.32 7.11
C PHE A 39 -9.42 -7.94 8.44
N GLU A 40 -9.32 -6.70 8.89
CA GLU A 40 -9.94 -6.24 10.14
C GLU A 40 -11.47 -6.43 10.11
N GLU A 41 -12.10 -6.09 8.99
CA GLU A 41 -13.57 -6.18 8.81
C GLU A 41 -14.05 -7.62 8.67
N ASN A 42 -13.31 -8.48 7.96
CA ASN A 42 -13.79 -9.82 7.58
C ASN A 42 -13.09 -10.98 8.32
N GLN A 43 -11.99 -10.70 9.03
CA GLN A 43 -11.12 -11.68 9.68
C GLN A 43 -10.67 -12.80 8.72
N SER A 44 -10.48 -12.45 7.44
CA SER A 44 -10.32 -13.40 6.33
C SER A 44 -9.12 -13.03 5.47
N TYR A 45 -8.15 -13.95 5.39
CA TYR A 45 -7.00 -13.79 4.51
C TYR A 45 -7.37 -13.84 3.02
N CYS A 46 -8.46 -14.53 2.67
CA CYS A 46 -8.95 -14.57 1.29
C CYS A 46 -9.47 -13.20 0.85
N ASP A 47 -10.27 -12.55 1.70
CA ASP A 47 -10.81 -11.22 1.40
C ASP A 47 -9.72 -10.16 1.39
N ALA A 48 -8.75 -10.25 2.31
CA ALA A 48 -7.55 -9.43 2.27
C ALA A 48 -6.75 -9.62 0.97
N GLN A 49 -6.61 -10.86 0.50
CA GLN A 49 -5.92 -11.14 -0.77
C GLN A 49 -6.67 -10.54 -1.95
N HIS A 50 -8.00 -10.71 -2.02
CA HIS A 50 -8.81 -10.13 -3.08
C HIS A 50 -8.71 -8.60 -3.08
N ALA A 51 -8.84 -7.95 -1.92
CA ALA A 51 -8.69 -6.50 -1.80
C ALA A 51 -7.32 -6.00 -2.32
N LEU A 52 -6.24 -6.73 -2.02
CA LEU A 52 -4.90 -6.39 -2.51
C LEU A 52 -4.75 -6.60 -4.03
N GLN A 53 -5.35 -7.65 -4.58
CA GLN A 53 -5.27 -7.96 -6.01
C GLN A 53 -6.14 -7.03 -6.85
N ASP A 54 -7.29 -6.61 -6.31
CA ASP A 54 -8.24 -5.72 -6.97
C ASP A 54 -7.86 -4.24 -6.83
N TYR A 55 -6.93 -3.92 -5.92
CA TYR A 55 -6.42 -2.57 -5.78
C TYR A 55 -5.76 -2.10 -7.08
N LYS A 56 -6.42 -1.14 -7.73
CA LYS A 56 -5.90 -0.39 -8.86
C LYS A 56 -5.73 1.05 -8.42
N GLN A 57 -4.51 1.56 -8.54
CA GLN A 57 -4.27 2.98 -8.32
C GLN A 57 -5.11 3.78 -9.31
N ASP A 58 -6.03 4.61 -8.81
CA ASP A 58 -6.77 5.55 -9.65
C ASP A 58 -5.77 6.59 -10.20
N PRO A 59 -5.65 6.73 -11.55
CA PRO A 59 -4.78 7.72 -12.16
C PRO A 59 -5.10 9.16 -11.71
N GLY A 60 -6.35 9.43 -11.32
CA GLY A 60 -6.81 10.72 -10.80
C GLY A 60 -6.64 10.91 -9.30
N GLU A 61 -6.26 9.86 -8.55
CA GLU A 61 -6.06 9.93 -7.10
C GLU A 61 -4.70 10.54 -6.71
N GLY A 62 -3.81 10.82 -7.67
CA GLY A 62 -2.47 11.44 -7.55
C GLY A 62 -2.08 11.98 -6.16
N PHE A 63 -2.02 13.31 -6.00
CA PHE A 63 -1.69 13.99 -4.72
C PHE A 63 -2.91 14.20 -3.80
N ARG A 64 -3.94 13.35 -3.88
CA ARG A 64 -5.05 13.45 -2.92
C ARG A 64 -4.58 12.97 -1.57
N HIS A 65 -4.36 13.91 -0.66
CA HIS A 65 -4.04 13.63 0.73
C HIS A 65 -5.12 12.77 1.38
N LYS A 66 -4.75 11.62 1.95
CA LYS A 66 -5.59 10.89 2.89
C LYS A 66 -5.12 11.13 4.33
N PRO A 67 -6.02 11.37 5.30
CA PRO A 67 -5.65 11.39 6.71
C PRO A 67 -4.96 10.08 7.11
N GLY A 68 -3.84 10.19 7.83
CA GLY A 68 -3.04 9.03 8.26
C GLY A 68 -1.98 8.55 7.26
N GLU A 69 -2.00 9.04 6.01
CA GLU A 69 -1.01 8.69 4.97
C GLU A 69 0.29 9.48 5.11
N ILE A 70 1.43 8.88 4.75
CA ILE A 70 2.70 9.62 4.63
C ILE A 70 2.68 10.52 3.39
N ASN A 71 2.68 11.83 3.65
CA ASN A 71 2.57 12.85 2.61
C ASN A 71 3.90 13.55 2.27
N LYS A 72 4.95 13.31 3.07
CA LYS A 72 6.31 13.82 2.85
C LYS A 72 7.30 12.70 3.13
N PHE A 73 8.01 12.28 2.09
CA PHE A 73 9.14 11.37 2.23
C PHE A 73 10.41 12.22 2.30
N ILE A 74 10.96 12.38 3.50
CA ILE A 74 12.20 13.12 3.70
C ILE A 74 13.35 12.12 3.67
N HIS A 75 14.28 12.28 2.74
CA HIS A 75 15.56 11.55 2.76
C HIS A 75 16.45 12.18 3.82
N SER A 76 16.61 11.52 4.95
CA SER A 76 17.70 11.84 5.87
C SER A 76 18.99 11.30 5.27
N ASN A 77 19.72 12.13 4.53
CA ASN A 77 21.13 11.87 4.25
C ASN A 77 21.88 12.02 5.58
N SER A 78 22.17 10.90 6.25
CA SER A 78 23.08 10.81 7.39
C SER A 78 24.40 10.23 6.93
#